data_AF-A0A7C1MIE1-F1
#
_entry.id   AF-A0A7C1MIE1-F1
#
_cell.length_a   1.000
_cell.length_b   1.000
_cell.length_c   1.000
_cell.angle_alpha   90.00
_cell.angle_beta   90.00
_cell.angle_gamma   90.00
#
_symmetry.space_group_name_H-M   'P 1'
#
loop_
_entity.id
_entity.type
_entity.pdbx_description
1 polymer ?
#
loop_
_entity_poly.entity_id
_entity_poly.type
_entity_poly.pdbx_seq_one_letter_code
_entity_poly.pdbx_strand_id
1 'polypeptide(L)'
;MSEETPDIVLVRRTQQGDQAAFGLLVEKYQHRLAKLVSRYIYDSAEVEDVCQEALIKAYRAIGSFRGESAFYTWLYRIAVNTAKNYLISQGRRPPKTDIDAE
;
A
#
# COMPACT_ATOMS: atom_id res chain seq x y z
N MET A 1 10.68 -6.92 -29.30
CA MET A 1 10.03 -7.39 -28.06
C MET A 1 10.43 -6.42 -26.98
N SER A 2 9.50 -5.62 -26.46
CA SER A 2 9.80 -4.71 -25.34
C SER A 2 10.17 -5.60 -24.15
N GLU A 3 11.38 -5.46 -23.60
CA GLU A 3 11.75 -6.17 -22.38
C GLU A 3 10.75 -5.80 -21.27
N GLU A 4 10.01 -6.79 -20.78
CA GLU A 4 9.12 -6.57 -19.65
C GLU A 4 9.93 -6.26 -18.41
N THR A 5 9.55 -5.19 -17.71
CA THR A 5 10.25 -4.84 -16.48
C THR A 5 10.03 -5.93 -15.43
N PRO A 6 10.99 -6.14 -14.51
CA PRO A 6 10.85 -7.13 -13.44
C PRO A 6 9.54 -6.99 -12.65
N ASP A 7 9.06 -5.75 -12.47
CA ASP A 7 7.81 -5.47 -11.77
C ASP A 7 6.58 -6.00 -12.53
N ILE A 8 6.54 -5.83 -13.86
CA ILE A 8 5.43 -6.34 -14.67
C ILE A 8 5.39 -7.87 -14.66
N VAL A 9 6.56 -8.53 -14.66
CA VAL A 9 6.64 -9.99 -14.55
C VAL A 9 6.06 -10.47 -13.21
N LEU A 10 6.43 -9.83 -12.10
CA LEU A 10 5.91 -10.17 -10.77
C LEU A 10 4.41 -9.90 -10.65
N VAL A 11 3.94 -8.79 -11.24
CA VAL A 11 2.51 -8.46 -11.29
C VAL A 11 1.72 -9.54 -12.03
N ARG A 12 2.17 -9.96 -13.21
CA ARG A 12 1.48 -11.01 -13.99
C ARG A 12 1.44 -12.35 -13.26
N ARG A 13 2.54 -12.74 -12.62
CA ARG A 13 2.57 -13.95 -11.77
C ARG A 13 1.56 -13.83 -10.63
N THR A 14 1.49 -12.67 -9.97
CA THR A 14 0.50 -12.42 -8.92
C THR A 14 -0.93 -12.53 -9.45
N GLN A 15 -1.22 -11.96 -10.63
CA GLN A 15 -2.53 -12.05 -11.29
C GLN A 15 -2.92 -13.50 -11.64
N GLN A 16 -1.94 -14.38 -11.83
CA GLN A 16 -2.14 -15.82 -12.05
C GLN A 16 -2.26 -16.63 -10.75
N GLY A 17 -2.24 -15.98 -9.58
CA GLY A 17 -2.41 -16.62 -8.28
C GLY A 17 -1.10 -16.90 -7.53
N ASP A 18 0.06 -16.51 -8.06
CA ASP A 18 1.34 -16.64 -7.38
C ASP A 18 1.49 -15.57 -6.28
N GLN A 19 1.11 -15.93 -5.06
CA GLN A 19 1.18 -15.03 -3.90
C GLN A 19 2.62 -14.64 -3.54
N ALA A 20 3.60 -15.52 -3.79
CA ALA A 20 4.99 -15.25 -3.48
C ALA A 20 5.56 -14.14 -4.39
N ALA A 21 5.08 -14.05 -5.63
CA ALA A 21 5.45 -12.96 -6.53
C ALA A 21 5.04 -11.58 -5.99
N PHE A 22 3.90 -11.48 -5.30
CA PHE A 22 3.50 -10.23 -4.63
C PHE A 22 4.41 -9.91 -3.45
N GLY A 23 4.86 -10.92 -2.71
CA GLY A 23 5.84 -10.74 -1.62
C GLY A 23 7.10 -10.01 -2.07
N LEU A 24 7.62 -10.34 -3.26
CA LEU A 24 8.77 -9.65 -3.85
C LEU A 24 8.48 -8.18 -4.19
N LEU A 25 7.25 -7.86 -4.61
CA LEU A 25 6.82 -6.47 -4.80
C LEU A 25 6.73 -5.73 -3.45
N VAL A 26 6.22 -6.39 -2.41
CA VAL A 26 6.15 -5.84 -1.04
C VAL A 26 7.56 -5.50 -0.55
N GLU A 27 8.49 -6.44 -0.57
CA GLU A 27 9.88 -6.23 -0.13
C GLU A 27 10.53 -5.04 -0.84
N LYS A 28 10.31 -4.92 -2.16
CA LYS A 28 10.85 -3.84 -2.98
C LYS A 28 10.29 -2.46 -2.62
N TYR A 29 9.01 -2.37 -2.28
CA TYR A 29 8.30 -1.10 -2.19
C TYR A 29 7.90 -0.67 -0.78
N GLN A 30 7.86 -1.55 0.21
CA GLN A 30 7.40 -1.25 1.56
C GLN A 30 8.06 -0.01 2.17
N HIS A 31 9.39 0.12 2.09
CA HIS A 31 10.11 1.26 2.65
C HIS A 31 9.83 2.57 1.90
N ARG A 32 9.61 2.48 0.58
CA ARG A 32 9.23 3.65 -0.24
C ARG A 32 7.81 4.09 0.06
N LEU A 33 6.90 3.14 0.29
CA LEU A 33 5.53 3.43 0.74
C LEU A 33 5.53 4.06 2.12
N ALA A 34 6.28 3.51 3.08
CA ALA A 34 6.39 4.09 4.42
C ALA A 34 6.85 5.54 4.37
N LYS A 35 7.90 5.84 3.61
CA LYS A 35 8.39 7.22 3.41
C LYS A 35 7.38 8.13 2.70
N LEU A 36 6.50 7.58 1.87
CA LEU A 36 5.44 8.34 1.21
C LEU A 36 4.31 8.65 2.19
N VAL A 37 3.84 7.64 2.91
CA VAL A 37 2.75 7.73 3.88
C VAL A 37 3.13 8.62 5.06
N SER A 38 4.40 8.60 5.49
CA SER A 38 4.93 9.48 6.54
C SER A 38 4.90 10.97 6.21
N ARG A 39 4.57 11.35 4.97
CA ARG A 39 4.31 12.76 4.59
C ARG A 39 2.92 13.24 4.99
N TYR A 40 2.03 12.30 5.33
CA TYR A 40 0.64 12.53 5.71
C TYR A 40 0.39 12.22 7.19
N ILE A 41 1.09 11.23 7.74
CA ILE A 41 0.90 10.70 9.08
C ILE A 41 2.22 10.80 9.84
N TYR A 42 2.18 11.32 11.07
CA TYR A 42 3.38 11.54 11.89
C TYR A 42 3.75 10.35 12.76
N ASP A 43 2.77 9.63 13.29
CA ASP A 43 2.99 8.46 14.13
C ASP A 43 3.52 7.28 13.30
N SER A 44 4.65 6.71 13.70
CA SER A 44 5.31 5.64 12.95
C SER A 44 4.51 4.34 12.92
N ALA A 45 3.82 3.99 14.01
CA ALA A 45 2.98 2.80 14.05
C ALA A 45 1.78 2.97 13.12
N GLU A 46 1.17 4.15 13.10
CA GLU A 46 0.08 4.45 12.16
C GLU A 46 0.55 4.47 10.70
N VAL A 47 1.79 4.91 10.42
CA VAL A 47 2.40 4.82 9.09
C VAL A 47 2.51 3.37 8.65
N GLU A 48 2.99 2.47 9.51
CA GLU A 48 3.11 1.05 9.20
C GLU A 48 1.75 0.41 8.92
N ASP A 49 0.74 0.68 9.75
CA ASP A 49 -0.62 0.19 9.58
C ASP A 49 -1.22 0.63 8.24
N VAL A 50 -1.11 1.92 7.91
CA VAL A 50 -1.62 2.46 6.64
C VAL A 50 -0.86 1.92 5.43
N CYS A 51 0.44 1.67 5.56
CA CYS A 51 1.23 1.02 4.51
C CYS A 51 0.76 -0.41 4.27
N GLN A 52 0.54 -1.18 5.33
CA GLN A 52 0.00 -2.54 5.20
C GLN A 52 -1.39 -2.51 4.56
N GLU A 53 -2.27 -1.62 4.99
CA GLU A 53 -3.60 -1.47 4.40
C GLU A 53 -3.52 -1.15 2.90
N ALA A 54 -2.62 -0.25 2.50
CA ALA A 54 -2.39 0.09 1.09
C ALA A 54 -1.88 -1.12 0.28
N LEU A 55 -0.96 -1.92 0.83
CA LEU A 55 -0.46 -3.14 0.18
C LEU A 55 -1.54 -4.21 0.05
N ILE A 56 -2.38 -4.41 1.07
CA ILE A 56 -3.53 -5.33 1.01
C ILE A 56 -4.53 -4.87 -0.06
N LYS A 57 -4.84 -3.57 -0.12
CA LYS A 57 -5.70 -2.99 -1.16
C LYS A 57 -5.08 -3.19 -2.55
N ALA A 58 -3.79 -2.98 -2.69
CA ALA A 58 -3.08 -3.23 -3.95
C ALA A 58 -3.14 -4.70 -4.35
N TYR A 59 -2.89 -5.64 -3.44
CA TYR A 59 -3.02 -7.06 -3.72
C TYR A 59 -4.42 -7.44 -4.22
N ARG A 60 -5.47 -6.97 -3.52
CA ARG A 60 -6.87 -7.22 -3.92
C ARG A 60 -7.23 -6.60 -5.26
N ALA A 61 -6.64 -5.44 -5.59
CA ALA A 61 -6.91 -4.73 -6.83
C ALA A 61 -5.99 -5.13 -8.00
N ILE A 62 -4.96 -5.94 -7.77
CA ILE A 62 -3.90 -6.19 -8.76
C ILE A 62 -4.43 -6.82 -10.05
N GLY A 63 -5.51 -7.61 -9.99
CA GLY A 63 -6.18 -8.16 -11.17
C GLY A 63 -6.70 -7.11 -12.15
N SER A 64 -6.96 -5.88 -11.68
CA SER A 64 -7.41 -4.76 -12.51
C SER A 64 -6.28 -3.89 -13.06
N PHE A 65 -5.04 -4.14 -12.66
CA PHE A 65 -3.90 -3.37 -13.15
C PHE A 65 -3.56 -3.78 -14.60
N ARG A 66 -3.69 -2.82 -15.52
CA ARG A 66 -3.53 -3.04 -16.97
C ARG A 66 -2.11 -2.82 -17.51
N GLY A 67 -1.15 -2.40 -16.68
CA GLY A 67 0.21 -2.11 -17.15
C GLY A 67 0.37 -0.81 -17.95
N GLU A 68 -0.64 0.06 -17.98
CA GLU A 68 -0.60 1.38 -18.68
C GLU A 68 0.34 2.40 -17.99
N SER A 69 0.84 2.08 -16.80
CA SER A 69 1.82 2.88 -16.07
C SER A 69 2.78 1.95 -15.32
N ALA A 70 3.89 2.48 -14.80
CA ALA A 70 4.73 1.73 -13.89
C ALA A 70 3.92 1.27 -12.68
N PHE A 71 4.15 0.03 -12.23
CA PHE A 71 3.46 -0.53 -11.05
C PHE A 71 3.57 0.39 -9.83
N TYR A 72 4.74 0.97 -9.60
CA TYR A 72 4.94 1.92 -8.50
C TYR A 72 4.03 3.15 -8.59
N THR A 73 3.79 3.69 -9.79
CA THR A 73 2.88 4.84 -9.99
C THR A 73 1.45 4.49 -9.62
N TRP A 74 1.00 3.29 -9.96
CA TRP A 74 -0.31 2.78 -9.57
C TRP A 74 -0.41 2.54 -8.06
N LEU A 75 0.59 1.88 -7.47
CA LEU A 75 0.68 1.63 -6.04
C LEU A 75 0.74 2.92 -5.21
N TYR A 76 1.48 3.93 -5.70
CA TYR A 76 1.54 5.27 -5.11
C TYR A 76 0.16 5.89 -4.94
N ARG A 77 -0.71 5.79 -5.96
CA ARG A 77 -2.08 6.33 -5.91
C ARG A 77 -2.91 5.63 -4.84
N ILE A 78 -2.78 4.31 -4.71
CA ILE A 78 -3.46 3.53 -3.67
C ILE A 78 -2.99 3.96 -2.28
N ALA A 79 -1.68 4.11 -2.07
CA ALA A 79 -1.11 4.53 -0.80
C ALA A 79 -1.57 5.93 -0.40
N VAL A 80 -1.52 6.91 -1.31
CA VAL A 80 -1.98 8.27 -1.04
C VAL A 80 -3.47 8.32 -0.72
N ASN A 81 -4.31 7.60 -1.47
CA ASN A 81 -5.74 7.56 -1.18
C ASN A 81 -6.04 6.88 0.16
N THR A 82 -5.28 5.84 0.51
CA THR A 82 -5.41 5.14 1.79
C THR A 82 -5.02 6.07 2.96
N ALA A 83 -3.90 6.78 2.86
CA ALA A 83 -3.49 7.76 3.87
C ALA A 83 -4.50 8.91 4.03
N LYS A 84 -5.04 9.44 2.92
CA LYS A 84 -6.10 10.48 2.98
C LYS A 84 -7.37 9.96 3.67
N ASN A 85 -7.82 8.75 3.34
CA ASN A 85 -9.00 8.15 3.96
C ASN A 85 -8.78 7.89 5.46
N TYR A 86 -7.56 7.50 5.84
CA TYR A 86 -7.17 7.34 7.23
C TYR A 86 -7.25 8.65 8.02
N LEU A 87 -6.72 9.76 7.48
CA LEU A 87 -6.82 11.07 8.13
C LEU A 87 -8.28 11.55 8.27
N ILE A 88 -9.11 11.30 7.26
CA ILE A 88 -10.54 11.63 7.31
C ILE A 88 -11.25 10.83 8.41
N SER A 89 -10.89 9.55 8.59
CA SER A 89 -11.51 8.70 9.63
C SER A 89 -11.04 9.07 11.04
N GLN A 90 -9.77 9.47 11.19
CA GLN A 90 -9.22 9.98 12.45
C GLN A 90 -9.93 11.25 12.91
N GLY A 91 -10.19 12.21 12.02
CA GLY A 91 -10.94 13.42 12.36
C GLY A 91 -12.41 13.19 12.76
N ARG A 92 -12.94 11.98 12.52
CA ARG A 92 -14.30 11.57 12.91
C ARG A 92 -14.30 10.70 14.17
N ARG A 93 -13.15 10.23 14.65
CA ARG A 93 -13.08 9.42 15.87
C ARG A 93 -13.26 10.31 17.10
N PRO A 94 -14.11 9.93 18.06
CA PRO A 94 -14.07 10.57 19.37
C PRO A 94 -12.66 10.39 19.97
N PRO A 95 -12.17 11.36 20.77
CA PRO A 95 -10.84 11.30 21.35
C PRO A 95 -10.63 9.97 22.07
N LYS A 96 -9.49 9.31 21.82
CA LYS A 96 -9.07 8.11 22.54
C LYS A 96 -9.00 8.49 24.03
N THR A 97 -10.04 8.14 24.77
CA THR A 97 -9.99 8.06 26.22
C THR A 97 -9.38 6.69 26.47
N ASP A 98 -8.09 6.67 26.74
CA ASP A 98 -7.44 5.45 27.22
C ASP A 98 -8.13 5.11 28.54
N ILE A 99 -8.96 4.06 28.51
CA ILE A 99 -9.52 3.49 29.74
C ILE A 99 -8.38 2.70 30.34
N ASP A 100 -7.57 3.39 31.15
CA ASP A 100 -6.72 2.73 32.14
C ASP A 100 -7.65 2.06 33.15
N ALA A 101 -7.86 0.75 32.98
CA ALA A 101 -8.50 -0.09 33.98
C ALA A 101 -7.41 -0.54 34.97
N GLU A 102 -7.41 0.07 36.15
CA GLU A 102 -6.74 -0.44 37.35
C GLU A 102 -7.32 -1.78 37.81
#